data_AF-A0A7S2MMN1-F1
#
_entry.id   AF-A0A7S2MMN1-F1
#
_cell.length_a   1.000
_cell.length_b   1.000
_cell.length_c   1.000
_cell.angle_alpha   90.00
_cell.angle_beta   90.00
_cell.angle_gamma   90.00
#
_symmetry.space_group_name_H-M   'P 1'
#
loop_
_entity.id
_entity.type
_entity.pdbx_description
1 polymer ?
#
loop_
_entity_poly.entity_id
_entity_poly.type
_entity_poly.pdbx_seq_one_letter_code
_entity_poly.pdbx_strand_id
1 'polypeptide(L)'
;MAQVDDAMRNPGKYSYRPRNNITAAYLTRWIHSFNTQNPATDLQGQFLNEYEKFFPVTPVYIGEYHRVGSSQIQDLGMILDIANRSALFKGISFF
;
A
#
# COMPACT_ATOMS: atom_id res chain seq x y z
N MET A 1 5.12 6.38 -26.93
CA MET A 1 5.43 5.91 -25.56
C MET A 1 6.91 5.61 -25.32
N ALA A 2 7.71 5.21 -26.32
CA ALA A 2 9.14 4.88 -26.16
C ALA A 2 10.02 5.97 -25.50
N GLN A 3 9.69 7.26 -25.66
CA GLN A 3 10.44 8.35 -25.00
C GLN A 3 10.20 8.46 -23.49
N VAL A 4 9.02 8.07 -22.98
CA VAL A 4 8.73 8.15 -21.54
C VAL A 4 9.48 7.04 -20.80
N ASP A 5 9.45 5.81 -21.34
CA ASP A 5 10.19 4.69 -20.76
C ASP A 5 11.71 4.95 -20.75
N ASP A 6 12.27 5.50 -21.83
CA ASP A 6 13.69 5.88 -21.85
C ASP A 6 13.99 6.99 -20.84
N ALA A 7 13.13 8.01 -20.70
CA ALA A 7 13.31 9.06 -19.72
C ALA A 7 13.22 8.56 -18.27
N MET A 8 12.35 7.59 -17.98
CA MET A 8 12.22 6.97 -16.66
C MET A 8 13.46 6.14 -16.27
N ARG A 9 14.07 5.46 -17.25
CA ARG A 9 15.28 4.63 -17.03
C ARG A 9 16.58 5.42 -17.13
N ASN A 10 16.60 6.46 -17.98
CA ASN A 10 17.79 7.24 -18.35
C ASN A 10 17.55 8.76 -18.25
N PRO A 11 17.12 9.28 -17.09
CA PRO A 11 16.74 10.69 -16.94
C PRO A 11 17.85 11.69 -17.30
N GLY A 12 19.11 11.29 -17.11
CA GLY A 12 20.28 12.12 -17.44
C GLY A 12 20.39 12.49 -18.92
N LYS A 13 19.88 11.64 -19.85
CA LYS A 13 19.84 11.96 -21.30
C LYS A 13 18.99 13.20 -21.61
N TYR A 14 18.03 13.50 -20.74
CA TYR A 14 17.08 14.61 -20.89
C TYR A 14 17.41 15.77 -19.95
N SER A 15 18.63 15.82 -19.41
CA SER A 15 19.05 16.80 -18.40
C SER A 15 18.17 16.82 -17.14
N TYR A 16 17.39 15.77 -16.89
CA TYR A 16 16.65 15.61 -15.65
C TYR A 16 17.56 15.05 -14.58
N ARG A 17 17.60 15.73 -13.44
CA ARG A 17 18.23 15.25 -12.21
C ARG A 17 17.17 15.20 -11.10
N PRO A 18 16.83 14.02 -10.57
CA PRO A 18 15.93 13.92 -9.43
C PRO A 18 16.46 14.77 -8.29
N ARG A 19 15.64 15.69 -7.77
CA ARG A 19 15.99 16.50 -6.60
C ARG A 19 15.80 15.74 -5.29
N ASN A 20 14.97 14.70 -5.31
CA ASN A 20 14.61 13.89 -4.16
C ASN A 20 14.88 12.41 -4.47
N ASN A 21 15.43 11.68 -3.51
CA ASN A 21 15.56 10.23 -3.58
C ASN A 21 14.28 9.59 -3.01
N ILE A 22 13.23 9.52 -3.83
CA ILE A 22 11.93 8.97 -3.41
C ILE A 22 12.04 7.49 -3.07
N THR A 23 12.93 6.75 -3.73
CA THR A 23 13.21 5.35 -3.40
C THR A 23 13.77 5.21 -1.99
N ALA A 24 14.77 6.01 -1.63
CA ALA A 24 15.30 6.02 -0.27
C ALA A 24 14.21 6.41 0.73
N ALA A 25 13.45 7.48 0.46
CA ALA A 25 12.37 7.92 1.33
C ALA A 25 11.31 6.83 1.55
N TYR A 26 10.95 6.07 0.51
CA TYR A 26 10.03 4.94 0.60
C TYR A 26 10.61 3.80 1.44
N LEU A 27 11.84 3.36 1.14
CA LEU A 27 12.48 2.23 1.82
C LEU A 27 12.83 2.53 3.30
N THR A 28 12.94 3.80 3.68
CA THR A 28 13.21 4.22 5.07
C THR A 28 11.94 4.62 5.83
N ARG A 29 10.74 4.44 5.28
CA ARG A 29 9.51 4.73 6.02
C ARG A 29 9.34 3.75 7.17
N TRP A 30 8.91 4.29 8.31
CA TRP A 30 8.56 3.50 9.49
C TRP A 30 7.23 2.75 9.33
N ILE A 31 6.35 3.19 8.42
CA ILE A 31 5.09 2.55 8.09
C ILE A 31 4.77 2.79 6.60
N HIS A 32 4.23 1.78 5.93
CA HIS A 32 3.64 1.94 4.62
C HIS A 32 2.15 2.19 4.72
N SER A 33 1.59 2.84 3.70
CA SER A 33 0.15 2.96 3.57
C SER A 33 -0.29 2.91 2.11
N PHE A 34 -1.55 2.56 1.93
CA PHE A 34 -2.24 2.57 0.66
C PHE A 34 -3.74 2.77 0.90
N ASN A 35 -4.47 3.06 -0.17
CA ASN A 35 -5.93 3.20 -0.14
C ASN A 35 -6.54 2.07 -0.94
N THR A 36 -7.70 1.57 -0.52
CA THR A 36 -8.39 0.52 -1.25
C THR A 36 -9.90 0.57 -1.04
N GLN A 37 -10.62 0.22 -2.10
CA GLN A 37 -12.05 -0.07 -2.06
C GLN A 37 -12.35 -1.58 -2.05
N ASN A 38 -11.29 -2.41 -2.07
CA ASN A 38 -11.44 -3.87 -2.12
C ASN A 38 -12.03 -4.36 -0.79
N PRO A 39 -12.87 -5.41 -0.83
CA PRO A 39 -13.45 -5.99 0.37
C PRO A 39 -12.40 -6.58 1.30
N ALA A 40 -12.72 -6.66 2.59
CA ALA A 40 -11.86 -7.29 3.59
C ALA A 40 -11.47 -8.73 3.21
N THR A 41 -12.39 -9.46 2.56
CA THR A 41 -12.20 -10.85 2.12
C THR A 41 -11.06 -11.03 1.12
N ASP A 42 -10.75 -9.98 0.35
CA ASP A 42 -9.77 -10.04 -0.72
C ASP A 42 -8.38 -9.60 -0.24
N LEU A 43 -8.34 -8.81 0.85
CA LEU A 43 -7.13 -8.14 1.30
C LEU A 43 -5.99 -9.13 1.61
N GLN A 44 -6.31 -10.26 2.23
CA GLN A 44 -5.30 -11.25 2.61
C GLN A 44 -4.55 -11.77 1.38
N GLY A 45 -5.30 -12.23 0.37
CA GLY A 45 -4.73 -12.83 -0.83
C GLY A 45 -4.16 -11.82 -1.82
N GLN A 46 -4.80 -10.66 -1.98
CA GLN A 46 -4.38 -9.66 -2.97
C GLN A 46 -3.23 -8.77 -2.48
N PHE A 47 -3.03 -8.65 -1.17
CA PHE A 47 -2.04 -7.73 -0.63
C PHE A 47 -1.22 -8.33 0.52
N LEU A 48 -1.85 -8.71 1.64
CA LEU A 48 -1.11 -8.97 2.89
C LEU A 48 -0.13 -10.14 2.75
N ASN A 49 -0.51 -11.24 2.09
CA ASN A 49 0.39 -12.39 1.93
C ASN A 49 1.71 -12.02 1.24
N GLU A 50 1.66 -11.24 0.15
CA GLU A 50 2.87 -10.79 -0.55
C GLU A 50 3.58 -9.68 0.24
N TYR A 51 2.82 -8.77 0.85
CA TYR A 51 3.39 -7.68 1.63
C TYR A 51 4.23 -8.20 2.81
N GLU A 52 3.71 -9.16 3.58
CA GLU A 52 4.42 -9.75 4.72
C GLU A 52 5.70 -10.50 4.28
N LYS A 53 5.74 -11.04 3.06
CA LYS A 53 6.91 -11.69 2.48
C LYS A 53 8.01 -10.69 2.09
N PHE A 54 7.65 -9.57 1.47
CA PHE A 54 8.62 -8.56 1.01
C PHE A 54 8.99 -7.52 2.07
N PHE A 55 8.12 -7.29 3.05
CA PHE A 55 8.28 -6.30 4.11
C PHE A 55 8.02 -6.90 5.50
N PRO A 56 8.84 -7.89 5.94
CA PRO A 56 8.57 -8.69 7.14
C PRO A 56 8.65 -7.90 8.46
N VAL A 57 9.16 -6.67 8.43
CA VAL A 57 9.36 -5.82 9.61
C VAL A 57 8.73 -4.43 9.47
N THR A 58 8.15 -4.09 8.32
CA THR A 58 7.60 -2.75 8.07
C THR A 58 6.09 -2.79 8.23
N PRO A 59 5.52 -2.17 9.28
CA PRO A 59 4.07 -2.11 9.45
C PRO A 59 3.37 -1.48 8.24
N VAL A 60 2.10 -1.79 8.09
CA VAL A 60 1.22 -1.22 7.06
C VAL A 60 -0.10 -0.76 7.65
N TYR A 61 -0.64 0.32 7.09
CA TYR A 61 -1.92 0.90 7.47
C TYR A 61 -2.72 1.25 6.21
N ILE A 62 -4.03 1.05 6.20
CA ILE A 62 -4.86 1.49 5.08
C ILE A 62 -5.32 2.92 5.35
N GLY A 63 -4.87 3.85 4.51
CA GLY A 63 -5.13 5.28 4.65
C GLY A 63 -6.55 5.69 4.32
N GLU A 64 -7.21 4.98 3.41
CA GLU A 64 -8.63 5.10 3.09
C GLU A 64 -9.17 3.71 2.78
N TYR A 65 -10.14 3.28 3.58
CA TYR A 65 -10.82 2.00 3.47
C TYR A 65 -12.32 2.22 3.38
N HIS A 66 -12.93 1.82 2.27
CA HIS A 66 -14.38 1.81 2.12
C HIS A 66 -14.82 0.95 0.94
N ARG A 67 -15.69 -0.03 1.23
CA ARG A 67 -16.23 -0.93 0.22
C ARG A 67 -17.60 -0.47 -0.29
N VAL A 68 -17.65 0.12 -1.48
CA VAL A 68 -18.91 0.61 -2.06
C VAL A 68 -19.90 -0.54 -2.36
N GLY A 69 -21.19 -0.34 -2.08
CA GLY A 69 -22.27 -1.24 -2.51
C GLY A 69 -22.45 -2.51 -1.66
N SER A 70 -21.94 -2.53 -0.42
CA SER A 70 -22.01 -3.70 0.47
C SER A 70 -22.29 -3.31 1.93
N SER A 71 -22.46 -4.31 2.79
CA SER A 71 -22.65 -4.11 4.23
C SER A 71 -21.35 -3.63 4.90
N GLN A 72 -21.29 -2.33 5.22
CA GLN A 72 -20.14 -1.74 5.93
C GLN A 72 -19.92 -2.39 7.30
N ILE A 73 -20.99 -2.77 8.00
CA ILE A 73 -20.88 -3.37 9.34
C ILE A 73 -20.11 -4.69 9.26
N GLN A 74 -20.43 -5.54 8.28
CA GLN A 74 -19.74 -6.81 8.11
C GLN A 74 -18.29 -6.60 7.65
N ASP A 75 -18.10 -5.71 6.68
CA ASP A 75 -16.80 -5.45 6.07
C ASP A 75 -15.81 -4.81 7.06
N LEU A 76 -16.28 -3.83 7.85
CA LEU A 76 -15.52 -3.22 8.94
C LEU A 76 -15.20 -4.22 10.06
N GLY A 77 -16.13 -5.10 10.41
CA GLY A 77 -15.87 -6.17 11.39
C GLY A 77 -14.74 -7.09 10.93
N MET A 78 -14.79 -7.52 9.66
CA MET A 78 -13.78 -8.41 9.08
C MET A 78 -12.40 -7.75 8.99
N ILE A 79 -12.31 -6.51 8.50
CA ILE A 79 -11.01 -5.85 8.34
C ILE A 79 -10.32 -5.57 9.68
N LEU A 80 -11.08 -5.23 10.72
CA LEU A 80 -10.55 -5.02 12.07
C LEU A 80 -10.09 -6.34 12.70
N ASP A 81 -10.80 -7.45 12.46
CA ASP A 81 -10.35 -8.77 12.89
C ASP A 81 -9.08 -9.23 12.16
N ILE A 82 -8.92 -8.91 10.87
CA ILE A 82 -7.66 -9.13 10.13
C ILE A 82 -6.52 -8.31 10.74
N ALA A 83 -6.75 -7.02 11.02
CA ALA A 83 -5.76 -6.16 11.66
C ALA A 83 -5.34 -6.68 13.04
N ASN A 84 -6.29 -7.17 13.85
CA ASN A 84 -6.01 -7.72 15.17
C ASN A 84 -5.14 -9.00 15.13
N ARG A 85 -5.22 -9.76 14.04
CA ARG A 85 -4.46 -11.02 13.87
C ARG A 85 -3.09 -10.84 13.21
N SER A 86 -2.82 -9.71 12.57
CA SER A 86 -1.55 -9.46 11.88
C SER A 86 -0.57 -8.69 12.76
N ALA A 87 0.69 -9.13 12.78
CA ALA A 87 1.76 -8.40 13.45
C ALA A 87 2.14 -7.10 12.69
N LEU A 88 1.84 -7.01 11.39
CA LEU A 88 2.27 -5.92 10.52
C LEU A 88 1.13 -4.97 10.16
N PHE A 89 -0.10 -5.45 10.01
CA PHE A 89 -1.24 -4.60 9.64
C PHE A 89 -1.81 -3.87 10.87
N LYS A 90 -1.71 -2.52 10.88
CA LYS A 90 -2.05 -1.66 12.03
C LYS A 90 -3.46 -1.08 11.99
N GLY A 91 -4.27 -1.46 11.01
CA GLY A 91 -5.66 -1.04 10.89
C GLY A 91 -5.90 -0.06 9.75
N ILE A 92 -6.98 0.70 9.87
CA ILE A 92 -7.55 1.47 8.76
C ILE A 92 -7.92 2.91 9.16
N SER A 93 -8.09 3.77 8.17
CA SER A 93 -8.95 4.95 8.24
C SER A 93 -10.19 4.66 7.40
N PHE A 94 -11.37 4.78 7.99
CA PHE A 94 -12.62 4.68 7.24
C PHE A 94 -12.89 6.00 6.51
N PHE A 95 -13.20 5.94 5.22
CA PHE A 95 -13.42 7.12 4.35
C PHE A 95 -14.78 7.09 3.64
#